data_AF-A0AAW9B670-F1
#
_entry.id   AF-A0AAW9B670-F1
#
_cell.length_a   1.000
_cell.length_b   1.000
_cell.length_c   1.000
_cell.angle_alpha   90.00
_cell.angle_beta   90.00
_cell.angle_gamma   90.00
#
_symmetry.space_group_name_H-M   'P 1'
#
loop_
_entity.id
_entity.type
_entity.pdbx_description
1 polymer ?
#
loop_
_entity_poly.entity_id
_entity_poly.type
_entity_poly.pdbx_seq_one_letter_code
_entity_poly.pdbx_strand_id
1 'polypeptide(L)'
;MSDLDFTKHWTSERTRKKQTALTKLSNGLLKEVVEDPFSRDLFELEEIEAMKVAAKALSKAKEKFTKIKEKKARIEKRKAQELANINKQAKKYAIEVLDSLNSNPDTFTREQLCLWVTVAHFTSSVLDPESWEIDINDNIANHYLESDHALRRRNVWTMRSKALNAFENYFKRAWQFSFETDSWVVRVPIKESVAQLKALINHDEYIKNEKLYAHLLEPLEAYNREVDAIKRRKNMKSI
;
A
#
# COMPACT_ATOMS: atom_id res chain seq x y z
N MET A 1 33.65 -8.92 11.81
CA MET A 1 32.52 -8.12 12.36
C MET A 1 31.93 -7.31 11.23
N SER A 2 30.61 -7.38 11.00
CA SER A 2 30.01 -6.67 9.86
C SER A 2 30.11 -5.15 10.08
N ASP A 3 30.69 -4.44 9.13
CA ASP A 3 31.15 -3.04 9.25
C ASP A 3 30.02 -1.99 9.48
N LEU A 4 28.79 -2.43 9.78
CA LEU A 4 27.57 -1.62 9.66
C LEU A 4 26.52 -1.84 10.76
N ASP A 5 26.79 -2.64 11.80
CA ASP A 5 25.78 -2.91 12.84
C ASP A 5 25.25 -1.64 13.52
N PHE A 6 26.12 -0.63 13.72
CA PHE A 6 25.72 0.65 14.31
C PHE A 6 24.77 1.50 13.44
N THR A 7 24.60 1.14 12.15
CA THR A 7 23.67 1.81 11.20
C THR A 7 22.47 0.96 10.83
N LYS A 8 22.23 -0.16 11.54
CA LYS A 8 21.15 -1.11 11.25
C LYS A 8 19.80 -0.41 11.08
N HIS A 9 19.46 0.50 12.00
CA HIS A 9 18.19 1.25 12.01
C HIS A 9 18.23 2.61 11.29
N TRP A 10 19.30 2.91 10.55
CA TRP A 10 19.40 4.19 9.85
C TRP A 10 18.76 4.13 8.46
N THR A 11 17.97 5.15 8.16
CA THR A 11 17.44 5.42 6.81
C THR A 11 18.51 6.08 5.94
N SER A 12 18.32 6.02 4.62
CA SER A 12 19.16 6.73 3.66
C SER A 12 19.15 8.24 3.91
N GLU A 13 18.01 8.81 4.30
CA GLU A 13 17.86 10.23 4.63
C GLU A 13 18.66 10.62 5.89
N ARG A 14 18.58 9.82 6.96
CA ARG A 14 19.37 10.06 8.19
C ARG A 14 20.87 10.00 7.88
N THR A 15 21.27 9.06 7.03
CA THR A 15 22.67 8.91 6.59
C THR A 15 23.12 10.09 5.75
N ARG A 16 22.27 10.59 4.84
CA ARG A 16 22.50 11.82 4.06
C ARG A 16 22.70 13.03 4.97
N LYS A 17 21.83 13.24 5.98
CA LYS A 17 21.96 14.37 6.91
C LYS A 17 23.31 14.34 7.65
N LYS A 18 23.77 13.17 8.09
CA LYS A 18 25.08 13.01 8.74
C LYS A 18 26.25 13.19 7.78
N GLN A 19 26.16 12.70 6.55
CA GLN A 19 27.14 12.98 5.49
C GLN A 19 27.29 14.49 5.24
N THR A 20 26.18 15.22 5.16
CA THR A 20 26.18 16.68 4.98
C THR A 20 26.83 17.40 6.16
N ALA A 21 26.52 17.01 7.40
CA ALA A 21 27.14 17.60 8.59
C ALA A 21 28.66 17.40 8.61
N LEU A 22 29.13 16.17 8.33
CA LEU A 22 30.57 15.88 8.24
C LEU A 22 31.25 16.65 7.11
N THR A 23 30.55 16.87 5.99
CA THR A 23 31.08 17.67 4.88
C THR A 23 31.25 19.13 5.28
N LYS A 24 30.27 19.72 5.98
CA LYS A 24 30.37 21.09 6.48
C LYS A 24 31.52 21.25 7.47
N LEU A 25 31.64 20.32 8.44
CA LEU A 25 32.72 20.33 9.43
C LEU A 25 34.10 20.16 8.79
N SER A 26 34.25 19.20 7.87
CA SER A 26 35.50 18.96 7.17
C SER A 26 35.92 20.16 6.32
N ASN A 27 34.97 20.77 5.60
CA ASN A 27 35.27 21.90 4.72
C ASN A 27 35.53 23.19 5.53
N GLY A 28 34.77 23.44 6.59
CA GLY A 28 34.99 24.60 7.47
C GLY A 28 36.35 24.53 8.13
N LEU A 29 36.70 23.40 8.75
CA LEU A 29 38.01 23.23 9.37
C LEU A 29 39.16 23.39 8.35
N LEU A 30 39.02 22.83 7.14
CA LEU A 30 40.07 22.92 6.13
C LEU A 30 40.18 24.34 5.54
N LYS A 31 39.07 24.89 5.04
CA LYS A 31 39.07 26.13 4.27
C LYS A 31 39.08 27.39 5.12
N GLU A 32 38.32 27.38 6.22
CA GLU A 32 38.09 28.58 7.03
C GLU A 32 39.12 28.71 8.16
N VAL A 33 39.80 27.61 8.55
CA VAL A 33 40.76 27.63 9.66
C VAL A 33 42.18 27.31 9.18
N VAL A 34 42.37 26.23 8.41
CA VAL A 34 43.72 25.74 8.05
C VAL A 34 44.29 26.42 6.80
N GLU A 35 43.46 26.68 5.78
CA GLU A 35 43.89 27.28 4.50
C GLU A 35 43.77 28.80 4.48
N ASP A 36 42.94 29.40 5.35
CA ASP A 36 42.79 30.85 5.46
C ASP A 36 44.01 31.47 6.16
N PRO A 37 44.77 32.37 5.50
CA PRO A 37 45.98 32.95 6.09
C PRO A 37 45.71 33.70 7.40
N PHE A 38 44.60 34.44 7.48
CA PHE A 38 44.27 35.27 8.64
C PHE A 38 43.90 34.44 9.87
N SER A 39 43.17 33.35 9.66
CA SER A 39 42.80 32.43 10.74
C SER A 39 43.96 31.52 11.13
N ARG A 40 44.80 31.12 10.17
CA ARG A 40 45.97 30.25 10.41
C ARG A 40 47.00 30.89 11.32
N ASP A 41 47.21 32.20 11.21
CA ASP A 41 48.20 32.94 12.01
C ASP A 41 47.83 33.02 13.51
N LEU A 42 46.60 32.62 13.88
CA LEU A 42 46.12 32.56 15.27
C LEU A 42 46.53 31.29 16.01
N PHE A 43 47.13 30.30 15.33
CA PHE A 43 47.42 28.98 15.88
C PHE A 43 48.90 28.61 15.74
N GLU A 44 49.39 27.80 16.66
CA GLU A 44 50.73 27.24 16.57
C GLU A 44 50.84 26.18 15.46
N LEU A 45 52.06 25.93 14.97
CA LEU A 45 52.30 24.94 13.92
C LEU A 45 51.80 23.54 14.31
N GLU A 46 51.97 23.14 15.57
CA GLU A 46 51.50 21.85 16.09
C GLU A 46 49.97 21.75 16.08
N GLU A 47 49.27 22.84 16.42
CA GLU A 47 47.81 22.91 16.39
C GLU A 47 47.28 22.83 14.95
N ILE A 48 47.92 23.53 14.01
CA ILE A 48 47.61 23.46 12.57
C ILE A 48 47.77 22.03 12.04
N GLU A 49 48.82 21.32 12.44
CA GLU A 49 49.02 19.92 12.06
C GLU A 49 47.95 18.99 12.64
N ALA A 50 47.58 19.17 13.92
CA ALA A 50 46.49 18.43 14.54
C ALA A 50 45.15 18.68 13.81
N MET A 51 44.86 19.92 13.43
CA MET A 51 43.66 20.27 12.66
C MET A 51 43.66 19.65 11.26
N LYS A 52 44.81 19.56 10.58
CA LYS A 52 44.93 18.84 9.29
C LYS A 52 44.63 17.35 9.46
N VAL A 53 45.14 16.73 10.52
CA VAL A 53 44.84 15.32 10.83
C VAL A 53 43.35 15.13 11.11
N ALA A 54 42.73 16.03 11.89
CA ALA A 54 41.29 16.01 12.15
C ALA A 54 40.46 16.19 10.87
N ALA A 55 40.82 17.13 9.99
CA ALA A 55 40.15 17.34 8.71
C ALA A 55 40.25 16.09 7.80
N LYS A 56 41.42 15.44 7.77
CA LYS A 56 41.62 14.18 7.03
C LYS A 56 40.77 13.04 7.62
N ALA A 57 40.65 12.95 8.95
CA ALA A 57 39.79 11.98 9.61
C ALA A 57 38.30 12.23 9.30
N LEU A 58 37.85 13.48 9.32
CA LEU A 58 36.48 13.88 8.95
C LEU A 58 36.18 13.55 7.48
N SER A 59 37.15 13.76 6.57
CA SER A 59 37.03 13.41 5.16
C SER A 59 36.88 11.89 4.95
N LYS A 60 37.71 11.08 5.63
CA LYS A 60 37.57 9.60 5.61
C LYS A 60 36.22 9.14 6.18
N ALA A 61 35.75 9.77 7.26
CA ALA A 61 34.44 9.49 7.82
C ALA A 61 33.32 9.83 6.82
N LYS A 62 33.41 10.99 6.16
CA LYS A 62 32.48 11.39 5.08
C LYS A 62 32.42 10.35 3.98
N GLU A 63 33.55 9.85 3.49
CA GLU A 63 33.60 8.78 2.48
C GLU A 63 32.90 7.50 2.94
N LYS A 64 33.12 7.09 4.20
CA LYS A 64 32.41 5.97 4.82
C LYS A 64 30.88 6.21 4.78
N PHE A 65 30.41 7.40 5.18
CA PHE A 65 28.99 7.72 5.16
C PHE A 65 28.38 7.80 3.76
N THR A 66 29.16 8.19 2.74
CA THR A 66 28.72 8.13 1.33
C THR A 66 28.40 6.69 0.92
N LYS A 67 29.31 5.74 1.20
CA LYS A 67 29.11 4.31 0.91
C LYS A 67 27.88 3.75 1.65
N ILE A 68 27.69 4.13 2.91
CA ILE A 68 26.53 3.71 3.72
C ILE A 68 25.23 4.23 3.11
N LYS A 69 25.20 5.51 2.75
CA LYS A 69 24.01 6.16 2.16
C LYS A 69 23.60 5.44 0.89
N GLU A 70 24.55 5.19 -0.02
CA GLU A 70 24.27 4.49 -1.28
C GLU A 70 23.74 3.08 -1.05
N LYS A 71 24.37 2.32 -0.14
CA LYS A 71 23.91 0.98 0.21
C LYS A 71 22.49 0.99 0.77
N LYS A 72 22.18 1.92 1.68
CA LYS A 72 20.83 2.08 2.26
C LYS A 72 19.80 2.50 1.22
N ALA A 73 20.13 3.46 0.34
CA ALA A 73 19.25 3.88 -0.74
C ALA A 73 18.92 2.72 -1.70
N ARG A 74 19.90 1.86 -2.03
CA ARG A 74 19.66 0.66 -2.84
C ARG A 74 18.73 -0.33 -2.16
N ILE A 75 18.90 -0.56 -0.87
CA ILE A 75 18.04 -1.44 -0.07
C ILE A 75 16.61 -0.89 -0.01
N GLU A 76 16.44 0.39 0.29
CA GLU A 76 15.13 1.05 0.32
C GLU A 76 14.43 0.98 -1.04
N LYS A 77 15.16 1.25 -2.13
CA LYS A 77 14.65 1.12 -3.50
C LYS A 77 14.18 -0.31 -3.79
N ARG A 78 14.98 -1.32 -3.41
CA ARG A 78 14.62 -2.74 -3.56
C ARG A 78 13.33 -3.07 -2.80
N LYS A 79 13.23 -2.67 -1.53
CA LYS A 79 12.02 -2.89 -0.70
C LYS A 79 10.78 -2.24 -1.29
N ALA A 80 10.91 -1.01 -1.77
CA ALA A 80 9.81 -0.30 -2.41
C ALA A 80 9.35 -1.02 -3.69
N GLN A 81 10.29 -1.56 -4.46
CA GLN A 81 9.99 -2.35 -5.66
C GLN A 81 9.33 -3.69 -5.32
N GLU A 82 9.79 -4.39 -4.29
CA GLU A 82 9.16 -5.62 -3.78
C GLU A 82 7.72 -5.34 -3.33
N LEU A 83 7.50 -4.29 -2.54
CA LEU A 83 6.16 -3.90 -2.09
C LEU A 83 5.25 -3.49 -3.25
N ALA A 84 5.77 -2.78 -4.24
CA ALA A 84 5.01 -2.43 -5.44
C ALA A 84 4.59 -3.69 -6.24
N ASN A 85 5.47 -4.68 -6.34
CA ASN A 85 5.16 -5.96 -6.98
C ASN A 85 4.09 -6.74 -6.19
N ILE A 86 4.19 -6.78 -4.86
CA ILE A 86 3.18 -7.37 -3.97
C ILE A 86 1.81 -6.72 -4.19
N ASN A 87 1.76 -5.38 -4.17
CA ASN A 87 0.52 -4.63 -4.41
C ASN A 87 -0.07 -4.91 -5.79
N LYS A 88 0.77 -4.94 -6.83
CA LYS A 88 0.36 -5.27 -8.20
C LYS A 88 -0.23 -6.68 -8.28
N GLN A 89 0.41 -7.64 -7.62
CA GLN A 89 -0.04 -9.03 -7.64
C GLN A 89 -1.35 -9.20 -6.85
N ALA A 90 -1.43 -8.64 -5.64
CA ALA A 90 -2.65 -8.66 -4.83
C ALA A 90 -3.85 -8.06 -5.58
N LYS A 91 -3.65 -6.90 -6.23
CA LYS A 91 -4.68 -6.27 -7.07
C LYS A 91 -5.12 -7.14 -8.24
N LYS A 92 -4.17 -7.73 -8.96
CA LYS A 92 -4.47 -8.64 -10.07
C LYS A 92 -5.38 -9.78 -9.61
N TYR A 93 -5.03 -10.47 -8.53
CA TYR A 93 -5.82 -11.61 -8.05
C TYR A 93 -7.14 -11.19 -7.38
N ALA A 94 -7.22 -10.02 -6.76
CA ALA A 94 -8.49 -9.47 -6.27
C ALA A 94 -9.50 -9.29 -7.39
N ILE A 95 -9.07 -8.72 -8.52
CA ILE A 95 -9.90 -8.57 -9.72
C ILE A 95 -10.29 -9.94 -10.27
N GLU A 96 -9.32 -10.86 -10.46
CA GLU A 96 -9.59 -12.21 -10.99
C GLU A 96 -10.60 -12.97 -10.13
N VAL A 97 -10.52 -12.89 -8.81
CA VAL A 97 -11.49 -13.57 -7.94
C VAL A 97 -12.87 -12.93 -8.03
N LEU A 98 -12.95 -11.60 -7.94
CA LEU A 98 -14.23 -10.90 -8.01
C LEU A 98 -14.94 -11.19 -9.35
N ASP A 99 -14.22 -11.09 -10.46
CA ASP A 99 -14.77 -11.30 -11.80
C ASP A 99 -15.08 -12.78 -12.07
N SER A 100 -14.42 -13.71 -11.39
CA SER A 100 -14.77 -15.14 -11.48
C SER A 100 -16.13 -15.49 -10.87
N LEU A 101 -16.65 -14.66 -9.96
CA LEU A 101 -18.01 -14.79 -9.44
C LEU A 101 -19.02 -14.12 -10.38
N ASN A 102 -18.68 -12.94 -10.89
CA ASN A 102 -19.45 -12.24 -11.91
C ASN A 102 -18.62 -11.12 -12.55
N SER A 103 -18.38 -11.26 -13.86
CA SER A 103 -17.58 -10.34 -14.66
C SER A 103 -18.33 -9.08 -15.08
N ASN A 104 -19.66 -9.03 -14.91
CA ASN A 104 -20.44 -7.87 -15.34
C ASN A 104 -20.22 -6.68 -14.37
N PRO A 105 -19.58 -5.58 -14.83
CA PRO A 105 -19.22 -4.46 -13.96
C PRO A 105 -20.42 -3.62 -13.48
N ASP A 106 -21.57 -3.74 -14.15
CA ASP A 106 -22.80 -3.03 -13.79
C ASP A 106 -23.65 -3.80 -12.77
N THR A 107 -23.15 -4.92 -12.22
CA THR A 107 -23.88 -5.76 -11.27
C THR A 107 -22.95 -6.21 -10.15
N PHE A 108 -23.55 -6.54 -9.00
CA PHE A 108 -22.84 -7.11 -7.85
C PHE A 108 -23.64 -8.28 -7.31
N THR A 109 -23.12 -9.49 -7.30
CA THR A 109 -23.94 -10.66 -6.94
C THR A 109 -24.00 -10.89 -5.44
N ARG A 110 -24.97 -11.71 -5.03
CA ARG A 110 -25.05 -12.25 -3.67
C ARG A 110 -23.72 -12.86 -3.24
N GLU A 111 -23.10 -13.65 -4.11
CA GLU A 111 -21.85 -14.34 -3.82
C GLU A 111 -20.71 -13.35 -3.60
N GLN A 112 -20.65 -12.29 -4.41
CA GLN A 112 -19.67 -11.23 -4.25
C GLN A 112 -19.86 -10.46 -2.94
N LEU A 113 -21.10 -10.13 -2.57
CA LEU A 113 -21.40 -9.47 -1.29
C LEU A 113 -21.04 -10.34 -0.10
N CYS A 114 -21.54 -11.57 -0.06
CA CYS A 114 -21.33 -12.48 1.07
C CYS A 114 -19.85 -12.84 1.23
N LEU A 115 -19.13 -13.04 0.13
CA LEU A 115 -17.68 -13.28 0.19
C LEU A 115 -16.93 -12.04 0.69
N TRP A 116 -17.28 -10.84 0.22
CA TRP A 116 -16.67 -9.60 0.69
C TRP A 116 -16.86 -9.40 2.20
N VAL A 117 -18.10 -9.48 2.67
CA VAL A 117 -18.44 -9.37 4.10
C VAL A 117 -17.67 -10.39 4.93
N THR A 118 -17.64 -11.64 4.47
CA THR A 118 -16.93 -12.73 5.16
C THR A 118 -15.44 -12.45 5.24
N VAL A 119 -14.82 -12.00 4.15
CA VAL A 119 -13.41 -11.58 4.15
C VAL A 119 -13.20 -10.43 5.13
N ALA A 120 -14.04 -9.40 5.12
CA ALA A 120 -13.93 -8.26 6.03
C ALA A 120 -13.97 -8.68 7.50
N HIS A 121 -14.79 -9.67 7.85
CA HIS A 121 -14.84 -10.28 9.18
C HIS A 121 -13.49 -10.92 9.55
N PHE A 122 -12.96 -11.80 8.70
CA PHE A 122 -11.65 -12.45 8.93
C PHE A 122 -10.46 -11.48 8.92
N THR A 123 -10.59 -10.36 8.21
CA THR A 123 -9.55 -9.35 8.15
C THR A 123 -9.71 -8.23 9.15
N SER A 124 -10.76 -8.24 9.97
CA SER A 124 -11.11 -7.11 10.85
C SER A 124 -11.10 -5.77 10.09
N SER A 125 -11.49 -5.81 8.82
CA SER A 125 -11.56 -4.61 7.98
C SER A 125 -12.88 -3.90 8.24
N VAL A 126 -12.87 -2.58 8.14
CA VAL A 126 -14.10 -1.79 8.26
C VAL A 126 -15.08 -2.27 7.20
N LEU A 127 -16.24 -2.73 7.64
CA LEU A 127 -17.32 -3.17 6.80
C LEU A 127 -18.39 -2.09 6.80
N ASP A 128 -18.54 -1.45 5.65
CA ASP A 128 -19.48 -0.36 5.45
C ASP A 128 -20.17 -0.56 4.08
N PRO A 129 -21.19 -1.42 4.00
CA PRO A 129 -21.96 -1.63 2.78
C PRO A 129 -22.82 -0.40 2.46
N GLU A 130 -22.99 -0.09 1.17
CA GLU A 130 -23.86 1.03 0.77
C GLU A 130 -25.34 0.69 1.02
N SER A 131 -26.12 1.68 1.48
CA SER A 131 -27.57 1.59 1.55
C SER A 131 -28.20 1.60 0.16
N TRP A 132 -29.32 0.91 -0.01
CA TRP A 132 -30.11 0.91 -1.25
C TRP A 132 -31.19 1.99 -1.27
N GLU A 133 -31.36 2.71 -0.16
CA GLU A 133 -32.32 3.78 -0.02
C GLU A 133 -31.63 5.14 -0.22
N ILE A 134 -32.36 6.09 -0.82
CA ILE A 134 -31.93 7.48 -0.87
C ILE A 134 -32.06 8.03 0.56
N ASP A 135 -30.97 8.14 1.31
CA ASP A 135 -30.98 8.94 2.52
C ASP A 135 -30.97 10.42 2.13
N ILE A 136 -32.08 11.09 2.38
CA ILE A 136 -32.28 12.52 2.11
C ILE A 136 -31.32 13.37 2.98
N ASN A 137 -30.76 12.78 4.05
CA ASN A 137 -29.82 13.44 4.97
C ASN A 137 -28.33 13.15 4.70
N ASP A 138 -27.98 12.27 3.74
CA ASP A 138 -26.58 11.89 3.46
C ASP A 138 -25.75 12.97 2.72
N ASN A 139 -26.23 14.22 2.68
CA ASN A 139 -25.65 15.31 1.86
C ASN A 139 -25.49 14.94 0.36
N ILE A 140 -26.19 13.89 -0.11
CA ILE A 140 -26.31 13.52 -1.53
C ILE A 140 -26.97 14.66 -2.33
N ALA A 141 -27.66 15.58 -1.66
CA ALA A 141 -28.13 16.86 -2.22
C ALA A 141 -27.04 17.67 -2.97
N ASN A 142 -25.74 17.46 -2.68
CA ASN A 142 -24.65 18.13 -3.41
C ASN A 142 -24.26 17.43 -4.72
N HIS A 143 -24.82 16.27 -5.04
CA HIS A 143 -24.60 15.54 -6.29
C HIS A 143 -25.95 15.27 -6.94
N TYR A 144 -26.30 16.05 -7.96
CA TYR A 144 -27.48 15.79 -8.77
C TYR A 144 -27.44 14.34 -9.29
N LEU A 145 -28.42 13.53 -8.88
CA LEU A 145 -28.62 12.18 -9.41
C LEU A 145 -29.79 12.24 -10.39
N GLU A 146 -29.54 11.85 -11.63
CA GLU A 146 -30.55 11.88 -12.70
C GLU A 146 -31.72 10.90 -12.46
N SER A 147 -31.52 9.83 -11.68
CA SER A 147 -32.54 8.83 -11.33
C SER A 147 -32.12 7.90 -10.19
N ASP A 148 -33.08 7.16 -9.60
CA ASP A 148 -32.84 6.06 -8.64
C ASP A 148 -31.92 4.97 -9.23
N HIS A 149 -32.09 4.64 -10.50
CA HIS A 149 -31.20 3.70 -11.20
C HIS A 149 -29.73 4.19 -11.23
N ALA A 150 -29.50 5.50 -11.35
CA ALA A 150 -28.14 6.06 -11.32
C ALA A 150 -27.48 5.92 -9.94
N LEU A 151 -28.25 6.10 -8.86
CA LEU A 151 -27.78 5.86 -7.49
C LEU A 151 -27.40 4.39 -7.30
N ARG A 152 -28.31 3.46 -7.62
CA ARG A 152 -28.08 2.02 -7.47
C ARG A 152 -26.86 1.54 -8.25
N ARG A 153 -26.65 2.06 -9.47
CA ARG A 153 -25.45 1.80 -10.27
C ARG A 153 -24.18 2.28 -9.58
N ARG A 154 -24.19 3.51 -9.03
CA ARG A 154 -23.07 4.04 -8.26
C ARG A 154 -22.78 3.17 -7.04
N ASN A 155 -23.81 2.73 -6.31
CA ASN A 155 -23.66 1.89 -5.12
C ASN A 155 -23.02 0.55 -5.49
N VAL A 156 -23.45 -0.08 -6.58
CA VAL A 156 -22.79 -1.29 -7.13
C VAL A 156 -21.30 -1.05 -7.41
N TRP A 157 -20.94 0.06 -8.06
CA TRP A 157 -19.53 0.37 -8.31
C TRP A 157 -18.74 0.62 -7.03
N THR A 158 -19.31 1.32 -6.07
CA THR A 158 -18.68 1.57 -4.77
C THR A 158 -18.47 0.26 -4.00
N MET A 159 -19.50 -0.60 -3.93
CA MET A 159 -19.40 -1.91 -3.28
C MET A 159 -18.36 -2.81 -3.97
N ARG A 160 -18.31 -2.82 -5.31
CA ARG A 160 -17.25 -3.52 -6.04
C ARG A 160 -15.86 -3.01 -5.68
N SER A 161 -15.67 -1.69 -5.61
CA SER A 161 -14.39 -1.08 -5.22
C SER A 161 -14.01 -1.44 -3.77
N LYS A 162 -14.95 -1.35 -2.84
CA LYS A 162 -14.76 -1.74 -1.43
C LYS A 162 -14.42 -3.24 -1.31
N ALA A 163 -15.09 -4.11 -2.07
CA ALA A 163 -14.81 -5.55 -2.14
C ALA A 163 -13.41 -5.84 -2.69
N LEU A 164 -13.01 -5.19 -3.79
CA LEU A 164 -11.65 -5.30 -4.33
C LEU A 164 -10.60 -4.91 -3.29
N ASN A 165 -10.80 -3.79 -2.59
CA ASN A 165 -9.87 -3.35 -1.55
C ASN A 165 -9.78 -4.37 -0.40
N ALA A 166 -10.90 -4.99 0.01
CA ALA A 166 -10.90 -6.02 1.04
C ALA A 166 -10.14 -7.27 0.59
N PHE A 167 -10.37 -7.75 -0.64
CA PHE A 167 -9.65 -8.88 -1.22
C PHE A 167 -8.15 -8.59 -1.41
N GLU A 168 -7.80 -7.38 -1.87
CA GLU A 168 -6.41 -6.93 -1.96
C GLU A 168 -5.71 -6.98 -0.61
N ASN A 169 -6.36 -6.44 0.44
CA ASN A 169 -5.81 -6.43 1.78
C ASN A 169 -5.69 -7.83 2.37
N TYR A 170 -6.64 -8.72 2.07
CA TYR A 170 -6.53 -10.14 2.39
C TYR A 170 -5.28 -10.76 1.73
N PHE A 171 -5.10 -10.58 0.41
CA PHE A 171 -3.97 -11.16 -0.29
C PHE A 171 -2.62 -10.60 0.15
N LYS A 172 -2.53 -9.32 0.53
CA LYS A 172 -1.29 -8.73 1.07
C LYS A 172 -0.79 -9.46 2.33
N ARG A 173 -1.66 -10.14 3.09
CA ARG A 173 -1.27 -10.96 4.25
C ARG A 173 -0.51 -12.23 3.90
N ALA A 174 -0.49 -12.62 2.62
CA ALA A 174 0.35 -13.69 2.10
C ALA A 174 1.86 -13.37 2.22
N TRP A 175 2.21 -12.11 2.46
CA TRP A 175 3.57 -11.67 2.74
C TRP A 175 3.70 -11.06 4.12
N GLN A 176 4.92 -11.14 4.66
CA GLN A 176 5.30 -10.47 5.89
C GLN A 176 6.69 -9.88 5.74
N PHE A 177 6.88 -8.68 6.27
CA PHE A 177 8.20 -8.07 6.29
C PHE A 177 9.06 -8.72 7.38
N SER A 178 10.23 -9.23 7.00
CA SER A 178 11.23 -9.74 7.94
C SER A 178 12.25 -8.66 8.26
N PHE A 179 12.35 -8.29 9.54
CA PHE A 179 13.37 -7.37 10.02
C PHE A 179 14.77 -8.00 10.09
N GLU A 180 14.86 -9.33 10.06
CA GLU A 180 16.13 -10.06 10.08
C GLU A 180 16.82 -10.00 8.73
N THR A 181 16.08 -10.30 7.66
CA THR A 181 16.58 -10.30 6.28
C THR A 181 16.35 -8.97 5.57
N ASP A 182 15.63 -8.05 6.20
CA ASP A 182 15.31 -6.71 5.71
C ASP A 182 14.60 -6.75 4.33
N SER A 183 13.65 -7.69 4.19
CA SER A 183 12.97 -8.04 2.94
C SER A 183 11.55 -8.55 3.19
N TRP A 184 10.71 -8.52 2.14
CA TRP A 184 9.41 -9.20 2.17
C TRP A 184 9.57 -10.70 1.99
N VAL A 185 8.95 -11.48 2.86
CA VAL A 185 8.95 -12.95 2.84
C VAL A 185 7.55 -13.45 2.55
N VAL A 186 7.44 -14.47 1.70
CA VAL A 186 6.18 -15.15 1.40
C VAL A 186 5.83 -16.06 2.57
N ARG A 187 4.70 -15.80 3.25
CA ARG A 187 4.14 -16.69 4.28
C ARG A 187 3.33 -17.82 3.64
N VAL A 188 2.51 -17.47 2.66
CA VAL A 188 1.63 -18.39 1.93
C VAL A 188 1.76 -18.05 0.45
N PRO A 189 1.97 -19.02 -0.46
CA PRO A 189 1.93 -18.76 -1.88
C PRO A 189 0.60 -18.13 -2.28
N ILE A 190 0.63 -17.06 -3.08
CA ILE A 190 -0.61 -16.32 -3.38
C ILE A 190 -1.71 -17.17 -4.03
N LYS A 191 -1.33 -18.18 -4.82
CA LYS A 191 -2.29 -19.12 -5.44
C LYS A 191 -3.06 -19.91 -4.39
N GLU A 192 -2.39 -20.27 -3.30
CA GLU A 192 -3.00 -20.93 -2.17
C GLU A 192 -3.92 -19.95 -1.41
N SER A 193 -3.48 -18.70 -1.20
CA SER A 193 -4.35 -17.66 -0.62
C SER A 193 -5.62 -17.42 -1.46
N VAL A 194 -5.51 -17.47 -2.80
CA VAL A 194 -6.67 -17.39 -3.71
C VAL A 194 -7.61 -18.58 -3.51
N ALA A 195 -7.06 -19.80 -3.40
CA ALA A 195 -7.86 -20.99 -3.14
C ALA A 195 -8.56 -20.92 -1.77
N GLN A 196 -7.86 -20.47 -0.73
CA GLN A 196 -8.40 -20.27 0.62
C GLN A 196 -9.52 -19.23 0.62
N LEU A 197 -9.33 -18.09 -0.07
CA LEU A 197 -10.37 -17.06 -0.16
C LEU A 197 -11.61 -17.59 -0.89
N LYS A 198 -11.46 -18.34 -1.99
CA LYS A 198 -12.61 -18.96 -2.68
C LYS A 198 -13.30 -20.01 -1.82
N ALA A 199 -12.55 -20.75 -1.02
CA ALA A 199 -13.10 -21.77 -0.12
C ALA A 199 -13.96 -21.16 1.00
N LEU A 200 -13.82 -19.86 1.30
CA LEU A 200 -14.66 -19.18 2.30
C LEU A 200 -16.15 -19.19 1.93
N ILE A 201 -16.51 -19.38 0.66
CA ILE A 201 -17.92 -19.52 0.24
C ILE A 201 -18.60 -20.72 0.91
N ASN A 202 -17.84 -21.77 1.23
CA ASN A 202 -18.34 -22.97 1.91
C ASN A 202 -18.16 -22.91 3.44
N HIS A 203 -17.71 -21.79 3.98
CA HIS A 203 -17.44 -21.64 5.41
C HIS A 203 -18.72 -21.26 6.17
N ASP A 204 -18.89 -21.75 7.41
CA ASP A 204 -20.08 -21.46 8.22
C ASP A 204 -20.36 -19.96 8.39
N GLU A 205 -19.27 -19.17 8.50
CA GLU A 205 -19.36 -17.71 8.61
C GLU A 205 -19.99 -17.05 7.38
N TYR A 206 -19.78 -17.62 6.18
CA TYR A 206 -20.45 -17.15 4.97
C TYR A 206 -21.96 -17.32 5.08
N ILE A 207 -22.41 -18.50 5.54
CA ILE A 207 -23.84 -18.81 5.72
C ILE A 207 -24.47 -17.88 6.77
N LYS A 208 -23.76 -17.56 7.85
CA LYS A 208 -24.22 -16.58 8.84
C LYS A 208 -24.34 -15.18 8.23
N ASN A 209 -23.34 -14.76 7.47
CA ASN A 209 -23.33 -13.44 6.82
C ASN A 209 -24.45 -13.32 5.77
N GLU A 210 -24.72 -14.37 4.99
CA GLU A 210 -25.84 -14.38 4.05
C GLU A 210 -27.17 -14.08 4.76
N LYS A 211 -27.40 -14.69 5.94
CA LYS A 211 -28.59 -14.42 6.75
C LYS A 211 -28.60 -13.03 7.35
N LEU A 212 -27.47 -12.55 7.87
CA LEU A 212 -27.36 -11.25 8.53
C LEU A 212 -27.59 -10.09 7.55
N TYR A 213 -27.08 -10.23 6.32
CA TYR A 213 -27.16 -9.21 5.27
C TYR A 213 -28.30 -9.45 4.27
N ALA A 214 -29.28 -10.29 4.60
CA ALA A 214 -30.45 -10.56 3.75
C ALA A 214 -31.18 -9.27 3.31
N HIS A 215 -31.28 -8.29 4.21
CA HIS A 215 -31.87 -6.97 3.95
C HIS A 215 -31.16 -6.18 2.83
N LEU A 216 -29.87 -6.42 2.58
CA LEU A 216 -29.12 -5.81 1.47
C LEU A 216 -29.13 -6.68 0.20
N LEU A 217 -29.35 -7.99 0.36
CA LEU A 217 -29.35 -8.94 -0.75
C LEU A 217 -30.60 -8.80 -1.63
N GLU A 218 -31.78 -8.62 -1.03
CA GLU A 218 -33.03 -8.53 -1.80
C GLU A 218 -33.05 -7.33 -2.76
N PRO A 219 -32.73 -6.08 -2.34
CA PRO A 219 -32.69 -4.95 -3.26
C PRO A 219 -31.59 -5.08 -4.32
N LEU A 220 -30.44 -5.65 -3.94
CA LEU A 220 -29.33 -5.89 -4.86
C LEU A 220 -29.72 -6.86 -5.99
N GLU A 221 -30.40 -7.94 -5.64
CA GLU A 221 -30.88 -8.91 -6.64
C GLU A 221 -31.97 -8.33 -7.54
N ALA A 222 -32.87 -7.51 -7.00
CA ALA A 222 -33.86 -6.80 -7.80
C ALA A 222 -33.19 -5.89 -8.83
N TYR A 223 -32.17 -5.13 -8.43
CA TYR A 223 -31.37 -4.31 -9.34
C TYR A 223 -30.65 -5.14 -10.41
N ASN A 224 -30.01 -6.26 -10.04
CA ASN A 224 -29.33 -7.13 -11.00
C ASN A 224 -30.29 -7.67 -12.08
N ARG A 225 -31.51 -8.08 -11.68
CA ARG A 225 -32.56 -8.54 -12.63
C ARG A 225 -32.99 -7.43 -13.57
N GLU A 226 -33.09 -6.19 -13.08
CA GLU A 226 -33.41 -5.02 -13.90
C GLU A 226 -32.34 -4.76 -14.97
N VAL A 227 -31.07 -4.75 -14.59
CA VAL A 227 -29.93 -4.57 -15.50
C VAL A 227 -29.92 -5.65 -16.58
N ASP A 228 -30.13 -6.91 -16.20
CA ASP A 228 -30.20 -8.03 -17.15
C ASP A 228 -31.39 -7.90 -18.10
N ALA A 229 -32.56 -7.47 -17.62
CA ALA A 229 -33.72 -7.22 -18.46
C ALA A 229 -33.47 -6.09 -19.46
N ILE A 230 -32.80 -5.01 -19.06
CA ILE A 230 -32.40 -3.90 -19.96
C ILE A 230 -31.44 -4.42 -21.04
N LYS A 231 -30.44 -5.21 -20.67
CA LYS A 231 -29.48 -5.81 -21.63
C LYS A 231 -30.18 -6.72 -22.64
N ARG A 232 -31.07 -7.61 -22.17
CA ARG A 232 -31.84 -8.51 -23.06
C ARG A 232 -32.72 -7.72 -24.02
N ARG A 233 -33.43 -6.68 -23.56
CA ARG A 233 -34.27 -5.81 -24.41
C ARG A 233 -33.46 -5.08 -25.48
N LYS A 234 -32.26 -4.60 -25.17
CA LYS A 234 -31.37 -3.97 -26.17
C LYS A 234 -30.94 -4.95 -27.25
N ASN A 235 -30.58 -6.18 -26.86
CA ASN A 235 -30.19 -7.22 -27.81
C ASN A 235 -31.35 -7.61 -28.75
N MET A 236 -32.59 -7.68 -28.24
CA MET A 236 -33.77 -7.98 -29.06
C MET A 236 -34.14 -6.86 -30.04
N LYS A 237 -33.87 -5.59 -29.71
CA LYS A 237 -34.11 -4.45 -30.62
C LYS A 237 -33.04 -4.26 -31.70
N SER A 238 -31.91 -4.96 -31.57
CA SER A 238 -30.78 -4.89 -32.50
C SER A 238 -30.82 -5.98 -33.59
N ILE A 239 -31.83 -6.84 -33.57
CA ILE A 239 -32.13 -7.89 -34.56
C ILE A 239 -33.31 -7.39 -35.40
#